data_AF-A0A6I2GQR0-F1
#
_entry.id   AF-A0A6I2GQR0-F1
#
_cell.length_a   1.000
_cell.length_b   1.000
_cell.length_c   1.000
_cell.angle_alpha   90.00
_cell.angle_beta   90.00
_cell.angle_gamma   90.00
#
_symmetry.space_group_name_H-M   'P 1'
#
loop_
_entity.id
_entity.type
_entity.pdbx_description
1 polymer ?
#
loop_
_entity_poly.entity_id
_entity_poly.type
_entity_poly.pdbx_seq_one_letter_code
_entity_poly.pdbx_strand_id
1 'polypeptide(L)'
;MSDANPAQTALPSNWMKPPEAAPRWPLGAPPPELALQLLRGEVAAPAAAATVVRQLRSALTAIDEDALRGDALSFDPAPLRAALGTQLRLALALEHTARAGVPEPEALNVLLAQVDGALDPLRGYEGKATPEVLARVSAVRDALVRDAVALSEVRVKGVPAAQPAAQPAGFASKSNAAAAQGAGKVVLFSRADGARQRKQKVALAVLGAVLITGAGLQLWEMRGSGAPPYQSVPGAPAGLGLLQTEGARRIVRTQDGRAPSPELRAWLHAQEQQGLRVVPMSPSTFLLEPAPVGAAH
;
A
#
# COMPACT_ATOMS: atom_id res chain seq x y z
N MET A 1 7.21 35.64 69.47
CA MET A 1 6.69 36.80 68.70
C MET A 1 7.72 37.10 67.61
N SER A 2 7.24 37.53 66.44
CA SER A 2 7.99 37.84 65.20
C SER A 2 8.19 36.69 64.20
N ASP A 3 7.16 36.52 63.38
CA ASP A 3 7.15 36.64 61.91
C ASP A 3 8.37 36.18 61.10
N ALA A 4 8.17 35.09 60.36
CA ALA A 4 8.71 34.92 59.02
C ALA A 4 7.70 34.15 58.17
N ASN A 5 7.18 34.81 57.14
CA ASN A 5 6.26 34.29 56.13
C ASN A 5 7.08 33.81 54.92
N PRO A 6 7.27 32.49 54.70
CA PRO A 6 7.79 32.00 53.44
C PRO A 6 6.64 31.76 52.45
N ALA A 7 6.61 32.63 51.43
CA ALA A 7 6.23 32.31 50.05
C ALA A 7 5.11 31.29 49.85
N GLN A 8 3.86 31.79 49.79
CA GLN A 8 2.81 31.13 49.02
C GLN A 8 3.18 31.22 47.53
N THR A 9 3.91 30.22 47.04
CA THR A 9 4.01 29.95 45.61
C THR A 9 2.63 29.48 45.14
N ALA A 10 1.85 30.40 44.59
CA ALA A 10 0.60 30.06 43.91
C ALA A 10 0.92 29.07 42.78
N LEU A 11 0.48 27.82 42.95
CA LEU A 11 0.49 26.83 41.88
C LEU A 11 -0.33 27.39 40.71
N PRO A 12 0.19 27.36 39.46
CA PRO A 12 -0.57 27.84 38.32
C PRO A 12 -1.86 27.04 38.18
N SER A 13 -2.99 27.75 38.21
CA SER A 13 -4.36 27.28 38.04
C SER A 13 -4.63 26.70 36.64
N ASN A 14 -3.87 25.70 36.20
CA ASN A 14 -4.11 25.00 34.94
C ASN A 14 -5.07 23.80 35.10
N TRP A 15 -5.78 23.72 36.23
CA TRP A 15 -6.73 22.67 36.58
C TRP A 15 -8.13 22.89 36.01
N MET A 16 -8.36 23.99 35.29
CA MET A 16 -9.56 24.24 34.49
C MET A 16 -9.33 23.96 33.01
N LYS A 17 -8.61 22.88 32.67
CA LYS A 17 -8.69 22.33 31.32
C LYS A 17 -9.91 21.40 31.28
N PRO A 18 -10.90 21.66 30.40
CA PRO A 18 -12.06 20.78 30.23
C PRO A 18 -11.60 19.33 30.01
N PRO A 19 -12.38 18.31 30.42
CA PRO A 19 -12.06 16.92 30.12
C PRO A 19 -11.78 16.80 28.62
N GLU A 20 -10.56 16.37 28.33
CA GLU A 20 -10.02 16.14 27.01
C GLU A 20 -11.04 15.34 26.18
N ALA A 21 -11.44 15.90 25.05
CA ALA A 21 -12.44 15.31 24.17
C ALA A 21 -12.10 13.84 23.91
N ALA A 22 -13.12 12.97 23.94
CA ALA A 22 -12.97 11.55 23.70
C ALA A 22 -12.02 11.26 22.52
N PRO A 23 -11.10 10.30 22.66
CA PRO A 23 -10.04 10.07 21.69
C PRO A 23 -10.61 9.82 20.28
N ARG A 24 -10.53 10.85 19.45
CA ARG A 24 -10.92 10.85 18.03
C ARG A 24 -10.00 9.95 17.21
N TRP A 25 -10.57 9.24 16.27
CA TRP A 25 -9.98 8.07 15.60
C TRP A 25 -8.68 8.37 14.82
N PRO A 26 -7.69 7.44 14.73
CA PRO A 26 -7.49 6.33 15.61
C PRO A 26 -6.55 6.73 16.74
N LEU A 27 -7.03 7.54 17.68
CA LEU A 27 -6.49 7.50 19.03
C LEU A 27 -6.69 6.11 19.71
N GLY A 28 -7.27 5.12 19.00
CA GLY A 28 -7.26 3.70 19.36
C GLY A 28 -6.15 2.86 18.72
N ALA A 29 -5.36 3.39 17.77
CA ALA A 29 -4.15 2.70 17.33
C ALA A 29 -3.08 2.89 18.41
N PRO A 30 -2.49 1.80 18.96
CA PRO A 30 -1.52 1.91 20.02
C PRO A 30 -0.32 2.77 19.57
N PRO A 31 0.32 3.53 20.48
CA PRO A 31 1.60 4.17 20.20
C PRO A 31 2.61 3.17 19.62
N PRO A 32 3.60 3.62 18.82
CA PRO A 32 4.58 2.72 18.19
C PRO A 32 5.22 1.75 19.19
N GLU A 33 5.65 2.24 20.35
CA GLU A 33 6.28 1.45 21.40
C GLU A 33 5.31 0.42 22.00
N LEU A 34 4.05 0.80 22.22
CA LEU A 34 3.04 -0.13 22.72
C LEU A 34 2.70 -1.22 21.68
N ALA A 35 2.67 -0.88 20.40
CA ALA A 35 2.51 -1.88 19.34
C ALA A 35 3.64 -2.92 19.37
N LEU A 36 4.89 -2.48 19.58
CA LEU A 36 6.02 -3.39 19.72
C LEU A 36 5.90 -4.27 20.98
N GLN A 37 5.52 -3.69 22.12
CA GLN A 37 5.30 -4.44 23.36
C GLN A 37 4.20 -5.50 23.21
N LEU A 38 3.11 -5.18 22.49
CA LEU A 38 2.04 -6.12 22.16
C LEU A 38 2.53 -7.27 21.27
N LEU A 39 3.37 -6.99 20.28
CA LEU A 39 3.96 -8.01 19.41
C LEU A 39 4.94 -8.93 20.16
N ARG A 40 5.75 -8.36 21.05
CA ARG A 40 6.64 -9.13 21.95
C ARG A 40 5.87 -9.97 22.96
N GLY A 41 4.62 -9.60 23.24
CA GLY A 41 3.81 -10.22 24.29
C GLY A 41 4.18 -9.77 25.69
N GLU A 42 4.86 -8.62 25.82
CA GLU A 42 5.19 -7.99 27.11
C GLU A 42 3.94 -7.38 27.77
N VAL A 43 2.98 -6.95 26.94
CA VAL A 43 1.70 -6.38 27.39
C VAL A 43 0.56 -7.22 26.84
N ALA A 44 -0.45 -7.49 27.68
CA ALA A 44 -1.65 -8.18 27.27
C ALA A 44 -2.47 -7.30 26.30
N ALA A 45 -2.85 -7.88 25.16
CA ALA A 45 -3.69 -7.18 24.20
C ALA A 45 -5.10 -6.95 24.78
N PRO A 46 -5.67 -5.73 24.64
CA PRO A 46 -7.06 -5.50 25.02
C PRO A 46 -7.98 -6.40 24.20
N ALA A 47 -9.14 -6.78 24.75
CA ALA A 47 -10.06 -7.74 24.13
C ALA A 47 -10.42 -7.39 22.67
N ALA A 48 -10.58 -6.10 22.37
CA ALA A 48 -10.87 -5.60 21.03
C ALA A 48 -9.76 -5.88 20.00
N ALA A 49 -8.49 -5.94 20.45
CA ALA A 49 -7.28 -6.12 19.64
C ALA A 49 -6.70 -7.54 19.71
N ALA A 50 -7.14 -8.36 20.67
CA ALA A 50 -6.51 -9.65 21.00
C ALA A 50 -6.45 -10.63 19.81
N THR A 51 -7.46 -10.64 18.96
CA THR A 51 -7.48 -11.50 17.76
C THR A 51 -6.44 -11.05 16.73
N VAL A 52 -6.38 -9.75 16.42
CA VAL A 52 -5.43 -9.18 15.45
C VAL A 52 -4.00 -9.37 15.93
N VAL A 53 -3.72 -9.05 17.20
CA VAL A 53 -2.38 -9.23 17.79
C VAL A 53 -1.96 -10.70 17.73
N ARG A 54 -2.86 -11.64 18.08
CA ARG A 54 -2.56 -13.08 18.04
C ARG A 54 -2.27 -13.57 16.62
N GLN A 55 -3.07 -13.13 15.65
CA GLN A 55 -2.86 -13.48 14.23
C GLN A 55 -1.50 -12.98 13.74
N LEU A 56 -1.18 -11.71 14.02
CA LEU A 56 0.09 -11.14 13.59
C LEU A 56 1.29 -11.80 14.29
N ARG A 57 1.19 -12.07 15.59
CA ARG A 57 2.21 -12.83 16.34
C ARG A 57 2.43 -14.23 15.78
N SER A 58 1.36 -14.92 15.40
CA SER A 58 1.47 -16.25 14.77
C SER A 58 2.08 -16.23 13.36
N ALA A 59 2.19 -15.04 12.75
CA ALA A 59 2.80 -14.83 11.44
C ALA A 59 4.23 -14.26 11.53
N LEU A 60 4.76 -14.07 12.73
CA LEU A 60 6.16 -13.67 12.94
C LEU A 60 7.08 -14.86 12.62
N THR A 61 8.17 -14.57 11.93
CA THR A 61 9.25 -15.51 11.69
C THR A 61 10.32 -15.37 12.77
N ALA A 62 11.28 -16.31 12.83
CA ALA A 62 12.42 -16.20 13.75
C ALA A 62 13.17 -14.87 13.59
N ILE A 63 13.34 -14.39 12.36
CA ILE A 63 13.98 -13.09 12.06
C ILE A 63 13.22 -11.94 12.71
N ASP A 64 11.88 -11.95 12.66
CA ASP A 64 11.07 -10.90 13.28
C ASP A 64 11.14 -10.97 14.79
N GLU A 65 11.09 -12.17 15.36
CA GLU A 65 11.18 -12.37 16.80
C GLU A 65 12.52 -11.91 17.35
N ASP A 66 13.63 -12.27 16.70
CA ASP A 66 14.98 -11.83 17.08
C ASP A 66 15.11 -10.31 16.93
N ALA A 67 14.59 -9.74 15.84
CA ALA A 67 14.54 -8.30 15.65
C ALA A 67 13.74 -7.61 16.74
N LEU A 68 12.58 -8.16 17.14
CA LEU A 68 11.73 -7.62 18.19
C LEU A 68 12.38 -7.69 19.57
N ARG A 69 13.06 -8.79 19.91
CA ARG A 69 13.82 -8.96 21.17
C ARG A 69 14.99 -7.97 21.27
N GLY A 70 15.49 -7.47 20.15
CA GLY A 70 16.65 -6.59 20.10
C GLY A 70 17.96 -7.38 20.21
N ASP A 71 17.93 -8.66 19.83
CA ASP A 71 19.10 -9.52 19.78
C ASP A 71 20.10 -8.98 18.74
N ALA A 72 21.39 -9.27 18.93
CA ALA A 72 22.42 -8.84 18.00
C ALA A 72 22.27 -9.61 16.67
N LEU A 73 21.82 -8.92 15.63
CA LEU A 73 21.69 -9.45 14.28
C LEU A 73 22.84 -8.99 13.38
N SER A 74 23.07 -9.71 12.29
CA SER A 74 24.07 -9.34 11.27
C SER A 74 23.69 -8.10 10.45
N PHE A 75 22.55 -7.47 10.76
CA PHE A 75 21.99 -6.29 10.12
C PHE A 75 21.35 -5.39 11.18
N ASP A 76 21.09 -4.12 10.87
CA ASP A 76 20.37 -3.22 11.78
C ASP A 76 18.87 -3.60 11.85
N PRO A 77 18.34 -4.08 12.99
CA PRO A 77 16.93 -4.49 13.08
C PRO A 77 15.96 -3.33 13.26
N ALA A 78 16.43 -2.09 13.47
CA ALA A 78 15.55 -0.96 13.79
C ALA A 78 14.49 -0.67 12.70
N PRO A 79 14.84 -0.65 11.39
CA PRO A 79 13.84 -0.50 10.32
C PRO A 79 12.78 -1.61 10.31
N LEU A 80 13.18 -2.87 10.54
CA LEU A 80 12.26 -4.00 10.52
C LEU A 80 11.31 -3.96 11.73
N ARG A 81 11.82 -3.62 12.92
CA ARG A 81 10.99 -3.40 14.11
C ARG A 81 9.94 -2.31 13.86
N ALA A 82 10.36 -1.14 13.37
CA ALA A 82 9.45 -0.04 13.09
C ALA A 82 8.35 -0.46 12.11
N ALA A 83 8.71 -1.19 11.04
CA ALA A 83 7.77 -1.72 10.07
C ALA A 83 6.75 -2.69 10.69
N LEU A 84 7.18 -3.63 11.54
CA LEU A 84 6.29 -4.56 12.24
C LEU A 84 5.32 -3.83 13.18
N GLY A 85 5.81 -2.82 13.91
CA GLY A 85 4.98 -1.96 14.76
C GLY A 85 3.91 -1.22 13.94
N THR A 86 4.30 -0.63 12.81
CA THR A 86 3.37 0.03 11.88
C THR A 86 2.36 -0.95 11.29
N GLN A 87 2.78 -2.16 10.94
CA GLN A 87 1.89 -3.20 10.42
C GLN A 87 0.79 -3.57 11.44
N LEU A 88 1.13 -3.74 12.73
CA LEU A 88 0.12 -3.97 13.76
C LEU A 88 -0.87 -2.80 13.85
N ARG A 89 -0.36 -1.56 13.81
CA ARG A 89 -1.20 -0.35 13.90
C ARG A 89 -2.17 -0.26 12.72
N LEU A 90 -1.72 -0.56 11.51
CA LEU A 90 -2.58 -0.64 10.32
C LEU A 90 -3.65 -1.74 10.46
N ALA A 91 -3.26 -2.94 10.88
CA ALA A 91 -4.20 -4.05 11.04
C ALA A 91 -5.29 -3.72 12.08
N LEU A 92 -4.92 -3.06 13.18
CA LEU A 92 -5.88 -2.59 14.18
C LEU A 92 -6.77 -1.46 13.65
N ALA A 93 -6.21 -0.56 12.83
CA ALA A 93 -7.00 0.48 12.17
C ALA A 93 -8.04 -0.14 11.23
N LEU A 94 -7.64 -1.09 10.39
CA LEU A 94 -8.55 -1.82 9.49
C LEU A 94 -9.67 -2.53 10.26
N GLU A 95 -9.32 -3.28 11.30
CA GLU A 95 -10.30 -4.01 12.12
C GLU A 95 -11.33 -3.06 12.76
N HIS A 96 -10.88 -1.91 13.25
CA HIS A 96 -11.81 -0.93 13.81
C HIS A 96 -12.67 -0.28 12.74
N THR A 97 -12.12 0.05 11.56
CA THR A 97 -12.93 0.61 10.48
C THR A 97 -14.06 -0.31 10.06
N ALA A 98 -13.81 -1.62 10.08
CA ALA A 98 -14.83 -2.63 9.84
C ALA A 98 -15.96 -2.64 10.89
N ARG A 99 -15.69 -2.19 12.12
CA ARG A 99 -16.66 -2.19 13.24
C ARG A 99 -17.35 -0.84 13.46
N ALA A 100 -16.63 0.26 13.30
CA ALA A 100 -17.03 1.59 13.78
C ALA A 100 -17.19 2.63 12.66
N GLY A 101 -16.80 2.33 11.43
CA GLY A 101 -17.00 3.24 10.30
C GLY A 101 -15.72 3.81 9.69
N VAL A 102 -15.89 4.84 8.85
CA VAL A 102 -14.81 5.48 8.08
C VAL A 102 -13.89 6.28 9.01
N PRO A 103 -12.56 6.22 8.86
CA PRO A 103 -11.63 7.04 9.63
C PRO A 103 -11.83 8.55 9.46
N GLU A 104 -11.50 9.33 10.50
CA GLU A 104 -11.23 10.76 10.32
C GLU A 104 -10.07 10.97 9.32
N PRO A 105 -10.20 11.88 8.34
CA PRO A 105 -9.20 12.04 7.27
C PRO A 105 -7.80 12.40 7.78
N GLU A 106 -7.71 13.25 8.81
CA GLU A 106 -6.44 13.71 9.37
C GLU A 106 -5.64 12.54 9.93
N ALA A 107 -6.31 11.66 10.66
CA ALA A 107 -5.67 10.58 11.36
C ALA A 107 -5.35 9.39 10.46
N LEU A 108 -6.14 9.20 9.41
CA LEU A 108 -5.77 8.35 8.28
C LEU A 108 -4.48 8.84 7.59
N ASN A 109 -4.38 10.14 7.31
CA ASN A 109 -3.17 10.71 6.69
C ASN A 109 -1.93 10.52 7.59
N VAL A 110 -2.09 10.65 8.92
CA VAL A 110 -1.00 10.37 9.88
C VAL A 110 -0.54 8.91 9.81
N LEU A 111 -1.47 7.94 9.75
CA LEU A 111 -1.11 6.52 9.60
C LEU A 111 -0.41 6.26 8.26
N LEU A 112 -0.90 6.83 7.16
CA LEU A 112 -0.27 6.67 5.84
C LEU A 112 1.15 7.27 5.81
N ALA A 113 1.35 8.45 6.42
CA ALA A 113 2.68 9.03 6.55
C ALA A 113 3.63 8.16 7.39
N GLN A 114 3.12 7.44 8.40
CA GLN A 114 3.92 6.47 9.16
C GLN A 114 4.27 5.24 8.32
N VAL A 115 3.42 4.83 7.38
CA VAL A 115 3.75 3.76 6.42
C VAL A 115 4.89 4.21 5.53
N ASP A 116 4.81 5.40 4.94
CA ASP A 116 5.89 5.93 4.11
C ASP A 116 7.22 6.03 4.89
N GLY A 117 7.16 6.53 6.13
CA GLY A 117 8.32 6.59 7.04
C GLY A 117 8.86 5.22 7.46
N ALA A 118 8.02 4.18 7.50
CA ALA A 118 8.46 2.82 7.77
C ALA A 118 9.02 2.11 6.52
N LEU A 119 8.52 2.45 5.33
CA LEU A 119 8.92 1.84 4.06
C LEU A 119 10.28 2.33 3.57
N ASP A 120 10.60 3.61 3.77
CA ASP A 120 11.83 4.19 3.25
C ASP A 120 13.11 3.54 3.85
N PRO A 121 13.24 3.36 5.18
CA PRO A 121 14.40 2.71 5.77
C PRO A 121 14.58 1.24 5.37
N LEU A 122 13.49 0.53 5.00
CA LEU A 122 13.57 -0.87 4.55
C LEU A 122 14.32 -1.03 3.22
N ARG A 123 14.40 0.01 2.39
CA ARG A 123 15.21 -0.02 1.16
C ARG A 123 16.70 -0.13 1.47
N GLY A 124 17.12 0.32 2.65
CA GLY A 124 18.51 0.26 3.11
C GLY A 124 19.07 -1.16 3.28
N TYR A 125 18.22 -2.20 3.26
CA TYR A 125 18.64 -3.60 3.30
C TYR A 125 19.16 -4.13 1.97
N GLU A 126 18.80 -3.49 0.85
CA GLU A 126 19.23 -3.91 -0.49
C GLU A 126 20.77 -3.89 -0.57
N GLY A 127 21.36 -5.06 -0.86
CA GLY A 127 22.82 -5.24 -0.94
C GLY A 127 23.56 -5.39 0.40
N LYS A 128 22.87 -5.35 1.55
CA LYS A 128 23.51 -5.47 2.89
C LYS A 128 23.04 -6.69 3.69
N ALA A 129 21.85 -7.19 3.41
CA ALA A 129 21.23 -8.30 4.13
C ALA A 129 21.40 -9.65 3.40
N THR A 130 21.27 -10.74 4.15
CA THR A 130 21.22 -12.09 3.57
C THR A 130 19.95 -12.26 2.72
N PRO A 131 19.93 -13.22 1.76
CA PRO A 131 18.76 -13.46 0.90
C PRO A 131 17.48 -13.76 1.69
N GLU A 132 17.60 -14.43 2.84
CA GLU A 132 16.46 -14.77 3.71
C GLU A 132 15.87 -13.51 4.36
N VAL A 133 16.72 -12.62 4.86
CA VAL A 133 16.30 -11.33 5.44
C VAL A 133 15.67 -10.45 4.36
N LEU A 134 16.25 -10.41 3.16
CA LEU A 134 15.67 -9.66 2.03
C LEU A 134 14.28 -10.19 1.65
N ALA A 135 14.09 -11.51 1.59
CA ALA A 135 12.79 -12.11 1.34
C ALA A 135 11.78 -11.73 2.42
N ARG A 136 12.19 -11.74 3.70
CA ARG A 136 11.32 -11.34 4.80
C ARG A 136 10.97 -9.84 4.73
N VAL A 137 11.94 -8.97 4.51
CA VAL A 137 11.74 -7.53 4.34
C VAL A 137 10.78 -7.23 3.20
N SER A 138 10.92 -7.93 2.06
CA SER A 138 9.96 -7.80 0.95
C SER A 138 8.55 -8.19 1.38
N ALA A 139 8.39 -9.31 2.09
CA ALA A 139 7.07 -9.74 2.56
C ALA A 139 6.43 -8.74 3.53
N VAL A 140 7.21 -8.11 4.42
CA VAL A 140 6.72 -7.05 5.32
C VAL A 140 6.35 -5.79 4.53
N ARG A 141 7.18 -5.37 3.56
CA ARG A 141 6.86 -4.26 2.65
C ARG A 141 5.55 -4.49 1.90
N ASP A 142 5.38 -5.67 1.32
CA ASP A 142 4.18 -6.02 0.56
C ASP A 142 2.93 -6.06 1.45
N ALA A 143 3.07 -6.52 2.70
CA ALA A 143 2.00 -6.45 3.69
C ALA A 143 1.63 -5.01 4.05
N LEU A 144 2.61 -4.15 4.35
CA LEU A 144 2.37 -2.73 4.65
C LEU A 144 1.67 -2.01 3.49
N VAL A 145 2.14 -2.21 2.26
CA VAL A 145 1.53 -1.60 1.07
C VAL A 145 0.09 -2.08 0.88
N ARG A 146 -0.16 -3.39 0.98
CA ARG A 146 -1.50 -3.96 0.88
C ARG A 146 -2.44 -3.40 1.94
N ASP A 147 -2.00 -3.31 3.19
CA ASP A 147 -2.82 -2.82 4.30
C ASP A 147 -3.08 -1.30 4.16
N ALA A 148 -2.08 -0.53 3.71
CA ALA A 148 -2.24 0.90 3.42
C ALA A 148 -3.21 1.17 2.25
N VAL A 149 -3.16 0.34 1.20
CA VAL A 149 -4.11 0.39 0.09
C VAL A 149 -5.51 0.05 0.60
N ALA A 150 -5.68 -1.04 1.35
CA ALA A 150 -6.99 -1.41 1.91
C ALA A 150 -7.57 -0.29 2.78
N LEU A 151 -6.74 0.36 3.60
CA LEU A 151 -7.15 1.47 4.45
C LEU A 151 -7.53 2.72 3.63
N SER A 152 -6.82 2.98 2.53
CA SER A 152 -7.14 4.07 1.59
C SER A 152 -8.43 3.79 0.82
N GLU A 153 -8.72 2.53 0.48
CA GLU A 153 -9.96 2.15 -0.17
C GLU A 153 -11.18 2.38 0.72
N VAL A 154 -11.08 2.16 2.04
CA VAL A 154 -12.15 2.47 3.01
C VAL A 154 -12.56 3.95 2.93
N ARG A 155 -11.60 4.85 2.67
CA ARG A 155 -11.88 6.29 2.48
C ARG A 155 -12.61 6.57 1.18
N VAL A 156 -12.19 5.94 0.07
CA VAL A 156 -12.72 6.22 -1.27
C VAL A 156 -14.09 5.57 -1.48
N LYS A 157 -14.26 4.33 -1.03
CA LYS A 157 -15.46 3.52 -1.29
C LYS A 157 -16.49 3.59 -0.15
N GLY A 158 -16.15 4.21 0.99
CA GLY A 158 -16.87 4.03 2.25
C GLY A 158 -16.58 2.65 2.86
N VAL A 159 -17.07 2.39 4.08
CA VAL A 159 -16.81 1.10 4.77
C VAL A 159 -17.41 -0.05 3.94
N PRO A 160 -16.59 -0.95 3.38
CA PRO A 160 -17.13 -2.15 2.75
C PRO A 160 -17.79 -3.01 3.82
N ALA A 161 -18.99 -3.51 3.54
CA ALA A 161 -19.66 -4.50 4.39
C ALA A 161 -18.68 -5.66 4.64
N ALA A 162 -18.43 -5.94 5.93
CA ALA A 162 -17.43 -6.88 6.44
C ALA A 162 -17.14 -8.04 5.49
N GLN A 163 -16.03 -7.94 4.75
CA GLN A 163 -15.45 -9.10 4.08
C GLN A 163 -14.84 -9.98 5.17
N PRO A 164 -15.21 -11.27 5.24
CA PRO A 164 -14.64 -12.17 6.24
C PRO A 164 -13.13 -12.21 6.05
N ALA A 165 -12.40 -11.95 7.13
CA ALA A 165 -10.95 -11.93 7.19
C ALA A 165 -10.35 -13.06 6.35
N ALA A 166 -9.72 -12.70 5.23
CA ALA A 166 -8.90 -13.63 4.48
C ALA A 166 -7.78 -14.08 5.41
N GLN A 167 -7.80 -15.35 5.78
CA GLN A 167 -6.71 -15.99 6.51
C GLN A 167 -5.39 -15.68 5.79
N PRO A 168 -4.31 -15.35 6.53
CA PRO A 168 -3.02 -15.12 5.90
C PRO A 168 -2.66 -16.35 5.06
N ALA A 169 -2.45 -16.10 3.77
CA ALA A 169 -2.07 -17.12 2.82
C ALA A 169 -0.69 -17.65 3.20
N GLY A 170 -0.65 -18.94 3.51
CA GLY A 170 0.55 -19.76 3.53
C GLY A 170 1.20 -19.89 4.89
N PHE A 171 0.94 -21.00 5.58
CA PHE A 171 1.99 -21.94 6.01
C PHE A 171 1.37 -23.33 6.15
N ALA A 172 1.71 -24.23 5.23
CA ALA A 172 1.50 -25.65 5.41
C ALA A 172 2.56 -26.17 6.39
N SER A 173 2.24 -26.16 7.69
CA SER A 173 3.06 -26.87 8.67
C SER A 173 2.79 -28.37 8.52
N LYS A 174 3.72 -29.06 7.85
CA LYS A 174 3.87 -30.51 7.99
C LYS A 174 4.67 -30.74 9.29
N SER A 175 3.99 -31.10 10.37
CA SER A 175 4.62 -31.80 11.48
C SER A 175 3.89 -33.12 11.73
N ASN A 176 4.63 -34.19 11.51
CA ASN A 176 4.27 -35.54 11.91
C ASN A 176 4.64 -35.74 13.39
N ALA A 177 3.80 -36.50 14.09
CA ALA A 177 4.05 -37.25 15.33
C ALA A 177 4.26 -36.41 16.63
N ALA A 178 3.81 -36.79 17.82
CA ALA A 178 3.26 -38.04 18.33
C ALA A 178 2.36 -37.79 19.56
N ALA A 179 1.40 -38.69 19.75
CA ALA A 179 0.79 -39.19 20.99
C ALA A 179 0.81 -38.34 22.28
N ALA A 180 -0.38 -37.97 22.75
CA ALA A 180 -0.77 -38.13 24.15
C ALA A 180 -2.28 -38.38 24.22
N GLN A 181 -2.64 -39.52 24.81
CA GLN A 181 -4.01 -39.98 25.03
C GLN A 181 -4.68 -39.16 26.13
N GLY A 182 -5.97 -38.86 25.97
CA GLY A 182 -6.81 -38.28 27.01
C GLY A 182 -8.26 -38.27 26.58
N ALA A 183 -9.03 -39.24 27.10
CA ALA A 183 -10.39 -39.57 26.72
C ALA A 183 -11.39 -38.41 26.94
N GLY A 184 -12.35 -38.27 26.02
CA GLY A 184 -13.42 -37.29 26.18
C GLY A 184 -14.42 -37.24 25.01
N LYS A 185 -15.34 -38.20 24.99
CA LYS A 185 -16.71 -38.13 24.42
C LYS A 185 -16.85 -37.70 22.95
N VAL A 186 -17.05 -38.72 22.13
CA VAL A 186 -17.49 -38.69 20.73
C VAL A 186 -18.81 -37.92 20.59
N VAL A 187 -18.78 -36.85 19.78
CA VAL A 187 -19.96 -36.34 19.07
C VAL A 187 -19.65 -36.49 17.58
N LEU A 188 -20.30 -37.46 16.95
CA LEU A 188 -20.27 -37.64 15.50
C LEU A 188 -21.07 -36.51 14.85
N PHE A 189 -20.38 -35.54 14.25
CA PHE A 189 -20.94 -34.71 13.18
C PHE A 189 -20.09 -34.86 11.92
N SER A 190 -20.76 -35.33 10.86
CA SER A 190 -20.44 -35.37 9.44
C SER A 190 -19.01 -35.00 9.00
N ARG A 191 -18.20 -36.02 8.70
CA ARG A 191 -16.88 -35.91 8.05
C ARG A 191 -16.95 -35.85 6.51
N ALA A 192 -18.15 -35.80 5.92
CA ALA A 192 -18.33 -35.85 4.47
C ALA A 192 -18.17 -34.48 3.75
N ASP A 193 -18.35 -33.36 4.44
CA ASP A 193 -18.34 -32.04 3.81
C ASP A 193 -16.94 -31.41 3.68
N GLY A 194 -15.99 -31.83 4.52
CA GLY A 194 -14.63 -31.28 4.53
C GLY A 194 -13.83 -31.55 3.24
N ALA A 195 -14.07 -32.69 2.58
CA ALA A 195 -13.32 -33.06 1.37
C ALA A 195 -13.78 -32.28 0.12
N ARG A 196 -15.09 -32.01 -0.02
CA ARG A 196 -15.62 -31.16 -1.10
C ARG A 196 -15.24 -29.70 -0.89
N GLN A 197 -15.33 -29.19 0.34
CA GLN A 197 -14.95 -27.81 0.65
C GLN A 197 -13.46 -27.57 0.43
N ARG A 198 -12.59 -28.55 0.73
CA ARG A 198 -11.15 -28.46 0.48
C ARG A 198 -10.81 -28.47 -1.03
N LYS A 199 -11.50 -29.29 -1.83
CA LYS A 199 -11.34 -29.29 -3.29
C LYS A 199 -11.80 -27.98 -3.92
N GLN A 200 -12.92 -27.41 -3.44
CA GLN A 200 -13.42 -26.12 -3.91
C GLN A 200 -12.48 -24.96 -3.57
N LYS A 201 -11.92 -24.94 -2.35
CA LYS A 201 -10.92 -23.93 -1.95
C LYS A 201 -9.62 -24.02 -2.76
N VAL A 202 -9.15 -25.24 -3.06
CA VAL A 202 -7.96 -25.43 -3.91
C VAL A 202 -8.24 -24.99 -5.34
N ALA A 203 -9.41 -25.32 -5.91
CA ALA A 203 -9.78 -24.87 -7.25
C ALA A 203 -9.86 -23.33 -7.34
N LEU A 204 -10.40 -22.67 -6.31
CA LEU A 204 -10.49 -21.20 -6.27
C LEU A 204 -9.10 -20.54 -6.14
N ALA A 205 -8.20 -21.13 -5.33
CA ALA A 205 -6.83 -20.64 -5.19
C ALA A 205 -6.03 -20.79 -6.50
N VAL A 206 -6.20 -21.90 -7.22
CA VAL A 206 -5.57 -22.12 -8.53
C VAL A 206 -6.11 -21.13 -9.56
N LEU A 207 -7.43 -20.89 -9.60
CA LEU A 207 -8.02 -19.90 -10.49
C LEU A 207 -7.50 -18.48 -10.21
N GLY A 208 -7.39 -18.11 -8.93
CA GLY A 208 -6.81 -16.84 -8.51
C GLY A 208 -5.35 -16.70 -8.94
N ALA A 209 -4.55 -17.75 -8.75
CA ALA A 209 -3.15 -17.76 -9.21
C ALA A 209 -3.06 -17.59 -10.73
N VAL A 210 -3.86 -18.32 -11.52
CA VAL A 210 -3.87 -18.19 -13.00
C VAL A 210 -4.24 -16.77 -13.45
N LEU A 211 -5.22 -16.14 -12.80
CA LEU A 211 -5.60 -14.75 -13.11
C LEU A 211 -4.49 -13.76 -12.78
N ILE A 212 -3.81 -13.91 -11.63
CA ILE A 212 -2.69 -13.05 -11.24
C ILE A 212 -1.52 -13.22 -12.21
N THR A 213 -1.17 -14.46 -12.57
CA THR A 213 -0.07 -14.72 -13.51
C THR A 213 -0.41 -14.21 -14.91
N GLY A 214 -1.65 -14.39 -15.36
CA GLY A 214 -2.12 -13.87 -16.65
C GLY A 214 -2.09 -12.34 -16.71
N ALA A 215 -2.61 -11.66 -15.67
CA ALA A 215 -2.55 -10.21 -15.57
C ALA A 215 -1.10 -9.70 -15.46
N GLY A 216 -0.25 -10.40 -14.72
CA GLY A 216 1.17 -10.09 -14.58
C GLY A 216 1.93 -10.21 -15.91
N LEU A 217 1.63 -11.25 -16.70
CA LEU A 217 2.22 -11.43 -18.03
C LEU A 217 1.77 -10.33 -18.99
N GLN A 218 0.47 -9.99 -19.00
CA GLN A 218 -0.06 -8.90 -19.82
C GLN A 218 0.55 -7.54 -19.44
N LEU A 219 0.72 -7.28 -18.15
CA LEU A 219 1.35 -6.04 -17.67
C LEU A 219 2.84 -6.00 -18.01
N TRP A 220 3.52 -7.15 -17.96
CA TRP A 220 4.92 -7.26 -18.36
C TRP A 220 5.09 -7.07 -19.88
N GLU A 221 4.21 -7.64 -20.69
CA GLU A 221 4.19 -7.40 -22.14
C GLU A 221 3.91 -5.94 -22.46
N MET A 222 3.00 -5.26 -21.75
CA MET A 222 2.76 -3.82 -21.92
C MET A 222 3.95 -2.95 -21.48
N ARG A 223 4.79 -3.45 -20.56
CA ARG A 223 5.97 -2.72 -20.07
C ARG A 223 7.23 -3.01 -20.90
N GLY A 224 7.28 -4.19 -21.55
CA GLY A 224 8.39 -4.66 -22.39
C GLY A 224 8.19 -4.41 -23.89
N SER A 225 6.98 -4.10 -24.34
CA SER A 225 6.76 -3.56 -25.68
C SER A 225 7.26 -2.12 -25.70
N GLY A 226 8.53 -1.95 -26.13
CA GLY A 226 9.05 -0.65 -26.50
C GLY A 226 8.03 0.07 -27.39
N ALA A 227 7.83 1.37 -27.14
CA ALA A 227 6.87 2.17 -27.89
C ALA A 227 6.99 1.85 -29.39
N PRO A 228 5.87 1.59 -30.09
CA PRO A 228 5.92 1.24 -31.50
C PRO A 228 6.79 2.26 -32.24
N PRO A 229 7.69 1.82 -33.14
CA PRO A 229 8.64 2.71 -33.78
C PRO A 229 7.88 3.85 -34.43
N TYR A 230 8.13 5.07 -33.97
CA TYR A 230 7.50 6.26 -34.50
C TYR A 230 7.79 6.36 -35.99
N GLN A 231 6.75 6.44 -36.82
CA GLN A 231 6.96 6.75 -38.23
C GLN A 231 7.37 8.23 -38.33
N SER A 232 8.48 8.50 -39.00
CA SER A 232 8.94 9.85 -39.27
C SER A 232 7.92 10.55 -40.17
N VAL A 233 7.45 11.73 -39.77
CA VAL A 233 6.58 12.56 -40.61
C VAL A 233 7.44 13.25 -41.67
N PRO A 234 7.13 13.10 -42.98
CA PRO A 234 7.89 13.77 -44.03
C PRO A 234 7.91 15.29 -43.83
N GLY A 235 9.10 15.89 -43.85
CA GLY A 235 9.29 17.33 -43.68
C GLY A 235 9.13 17.85 -42.25
N ALA A 236 8.91 16.97 -41.26
CA ALA A 236 8.91 17.36 -39.86
C ALA A 236 10.34 17.42 -39.29
N PRO A 237 10.57 18.27 -38.27
CA PRO A 237 11.84 18.31 -37.56
C PRO A 237 12.16 16.98 -36.86
N ALA A 238 13.45 16.73 -36.63
CA ALA A 238 13.94 15.52 -35.99
C ALA A 238 13.31 15.34 -34.59
N GLY A 239 13.00 14.09 -34.23
CA GLY A 239 12.38 13.77 -32.95
C GLY A 239 10.86 13.95 -32.90
N LEU A 240 10.19 14.29 -34.01
CA LEU A 240 8.74 14.20 -34.12
C LEU A 240 8.31 12.84 -34.66
N GLY A 241 7.44 12.17 -33.93
CA GLY A 241 6.87 10.88 -34.30
C GLY A 241 5.38 10.94 -34.58
N LEU A 242 4.92 10.22 -35.60
CA LEU A 242 3.51 9.97 -35.84
C LEU A 242 3.04 8.81 -34.95
N LEU A 243 2.10 9.09 -34.04
CA LEU A 243 1.51 8.07 -33.16
C LEU A 243 0.36 7.33 -33.84
N GLN A 244 -0.50 8.07 -34.51
CA GLN A 244 -1.73 7.53 -35.07
C GLN A 244 -2.22 8.42 -36.21
N THR A 245 -2.75 7.77 -37.24
CA THR A 245 -3.48 8.41 -38.34
C THR A 245 -4.88 7.84 -38.36
N GLU A 246 -5.88 8.69 -38.21
CA GLU A 246 -7.28 8.31 -38.28
C GLU A 246 -7.97 9.16 -39.36
N GLY A 247 -8.06 8.60 -40.57
CA GLY A 247 -8.49 9.35 -41.75
C GLY A 247 -7.56 10.53 -42.05
N ALA A 248 -8.10 11.75 -41.99
CA ALA A 248 -7.34 12.98 -42.19
C ALA A 248 -6.73 13.55 -40.90
N ARG A 249 -7.04 12.97 -39.73
CA ARG A 249 -6.49 13.37 -38.44
C ARG A 249 -5.15 12.69 -38.18
N ARG A 250 -4.17 13.45 -37.72
CA ARG A 250 -2.82 12.95 -37.40
C ARG A 250 -2.44 13.37 -36.00
N ILE A 251 -2.04 12.41 -35.17
CA ILE A 251 -1.51 12.69 -33.83
C ILE A 251 0.01 12.62 -33.91
N VAL A 252 0.65 13.76 -33.66
CA VAL A 252 2.12 13.87 -33.63
C VAL A 252 2.60 14.09 -32.20
N ARG A 253 3.71 13.45 -31.84
CA ARG A 253 4.32 13.54 -30.52
C ARG A 253 5.83 13.68 -30.59
N THR A 254 6.40 14.49 -29.69
CA THR A 254 7.86 14.53 -29.53
C THR A 254 8.36 13.24 -28.85
N GLN A 255 9.37 12.60 -29.44
CA GLN A 255 9.93 11.33 -28.97
C GLN A 255 10.57 11.45 -27.58
N ASP A 256 11.12 12.62 -27.28
CA ASP A 256 11.76 12.91 -25.99
C ASP A 256 10.76 13.32 -24.90
N GLY A 257 9.47 13.48 -25.24
CA GLY A 257 8.42 13.92 -24.33
C GLY A 257 8.62 15.35 -23.81
N ARG A 258 9.55 16.11 -24.38
CA ARG A 258 9.88 17.48 -23.95
C ARG A 258 8.96 18.49 -24.61
N ALA A 259 8.99 19.71 -24.06
CA ALA A 259 8.30 20.87 -24.62
C ALA A 259 8.75 21.14 -26.07
N PRO A 260 7.88 21.73 -26.92
CA PRO A 260 8.16 21.90 -28.33
C PRO A 260 9.34 22.84 -28.56
N SER A 261 10.32 22.36 -29.33
CA SER A 261 11.47 23.15 -29.80
C SER A 261 10.99 24.32 -30.68
N PRO A 262 11.79 25.39 -30.84
CA PRO A 262 11.47 26.50 -31.73
C PRO A 262 11.18 26.04 -33.18
N GLU A 263 11.95 25.06 -33.66
CA GLU A 263 11.76 24.45 -34.99
C GLU A 263 10.41 23.75 -35.11
N LEU A 264 10.00 22.99 -34.08
CA LEU A 264 8.70 22.34 -34.06
C LEU A 264 7.55 23.36 -34.08
N ARG A 265 7.68 24.47 -33.35
CA ARG A 265 6.67 25.53 -33.37
C ARG A 265 6.54 26.17 -34.75
N ALA A 266 7.66 26.44 -35.42
CA ALA A 266 7.67 26.97 -36.78
C ALA A 266 7.01 25.98 -37.76
N TRP A 267 7.30 24.69 -37.61
CA TRP A 267 6.68 23.64 -38.43
C TRP A 267 5.18 23.52 -38.18
N LEU A 268 4.72 23.54 -36.92
CA LEU A 268 3.29 23.51 -36.58
C LEU A 268 2.57 24.72 -37.17
N HIS A 269 3.15 25.91 -37.08
CA HIS A 269 2.60 27.12 -37.70
C HIS A 269 2.55 27.01 -39.24
N ALA A 270 3.53 26.37 -39.87
CA ALA A 270 3.48 26.09 -41.31
C ALA A 270 2.37 25.09 -41.68
N GLN A 271 2.07 24.12 -40.82
CA GLN A 271 0.91 23.23 -41.00
C GLN A 271 -0.41 24.01 -40.92
N GLU A 272 -0.50 25.00 -40.02
CA GLU A 272 -1.68 25.88 -39.93
C GLU A 272 -1.90 26.68 -41.21
N GLN A 273 -0.82 27.19 -41.81
CA GLN A 273 -0.88 27.87 -43.11
C GLN A 273 -1.28 26.96 -44.27
N GLN A 274 -1.14 25.64 -44.11
CA GLN A 274 -1.58 24.63 -45.08
C GLN A 274 -3.05 24.22 -44.90
N GLY A 275 -3.80 24.91 -44.03
CA GLY A 275 -5.22 24.65 -43.77
C GLY A 275 -5.48 23.51 -42.79
N LEU A 276 -4.45 23.08 -42.05
CA LEU A 276 -4.62 22.19 -40.90
C LEU A 276 -4.87 23.02 -39.64
N ARG A 277 -5.57 22.44 -38.69
CA ARG A 277 -5.75 23.00 -37.35
C ARG A 277 -4.86 22.20 -36.41
N VAL A 278 -4.04 22.91 -35.64
CA VAL A 278 -3.16 22.32 -34.61
C VAL A 278 -3.83 22.45 -33.26
N VAL A 279 -4.19 21.33 -32.63
CA VAL A 279 -4.78 21.29 -31.29
C VAL A 279 -3.78 20.67 -30.31
N PRO A 280 -3.25 21.43 -29.33
CA PRO A 280 -2.36 20.87 -28.31
C PRO A 280 -3.15 19.95 -27.36
N MET A 281 -2.77 18.68 -27.28
CA MET A 281 -3.38 17.70 -26.37
C MET A 281 -2.58 17.56 -25.07
N SER A 282 -1.27 17.73 -25.15
CA SER A 282 -0.35 17.73 -24.00
C SER A 282 0.92 18.51 -24.35
N PRO A 283 1.83 18.77 -23.39
CA PRO A 283 3.05 19.54 -23.66
C PRO A 283 3.94 18.97 -24.78
N SER A 284 3.79 17.70 -25.13
CA SER A 284 4.57 17.01 -26.17
C SER A 284 3.73 16.41 -27.29
N THR A 285 2.39 16.57 -27.27
CA THR A 285 1.49 15.91 -28.23
C THR A 285 0.50 16.89 -28.84
N PHE A 286 0.40 16.86 -30.17
CA PHE A 286 -0.44 17.75 -30.97
C PHE A 286 -1.31 16.93 -31.92
N LEU A 287 -2.57 17.32 -32.04
CA LEU A 287 -3.51 16.80 -33.02
C LEU A 287 -3.54 17.75 -34.22
N LEU A 288 -3.31 17.21 -35.40
CA LEU A 288 -3.46 17.90 -36.69
C LEU A 288 -4.76 17.40 -37.32
N GLU A 289 -5.71 18.29 -37.54
CA GLU A 289 -6.97 17.96 -38.23
C GLU A 289 -7.26 18.96 -39.35
N PRO A 290 -7.98 18.58 -40.43
CA PRO A 290 -8.39 19.53 -41.44
C PRO A 290 -9.24 20.63 -40.82
N ALA A 291 -8.99 21.88 -41.19
CA ALA A 291 -9.88 22.97 -40.78
C ALA A 291 -11.31 22.68 -41.29
N PRO A 292 -12.35 22.91 -40.46
CA PRO A 292 -13.73 22.72 -40.90
C PRO A 292 -14.01 23.62 -42.10
N VAL A 293 -14.53 23.01 -43.18
CA VAL A 293 -14.96 23.69 -44.41
C VAL A 293 -16.06 24.68 -44.03
N GLY A 294 -15.70 25.96 -43.81
CA GLY A 294 -16.61 26.99 -43.31
C GLY A 294 -15.98 27.99 -42.33
N ALA A 295 -14.79 27.70 -41.79
CA ALA A 295 -14.04 28.64 -40.94
C ALA A 295 -13.01 29.45 -41.76
N ALA A 296 -13.40 29.94 -42.93
CA ALA A 296 -12.60 30.93 -43.66
C ALA A 296 -12.89 32.30 -43.03
N HIS A 297 -11.84 32.93 -42.49
CA HIS A 297 -11.82 34.36 -42.19
C HIS A 297 -11.97 35.20 -43.45
#